data_AF-A0A2V7HK06-F1
#
_entry.id   AF-A0A2V7HK06-F1
#
_cell.length_a   1.000
_cell.length_b   1.000
_cell.length_c   1.000
_cell.angle_alpha   90.00
_cell.angle_beta   90.00
_cell.angle_gamma   90.00
#
_symmetry.space_group_name_H-M   'P 1'
#
loop_
_entity.id
_entity.type
_entity.pdbx_description
1 polymer ?
#
loop_
_entity_poly.entity_id
_entity_poly.type
_entity_poly.pdbx_seq_one_letter_code
_entity_poly.pdbx_strand_id
1 'polypeptide(L)'
;IVSGGPSRGIFTRAMLDEMNAQHATEHAGCTRAETLALFQKGAATASAVVWGLHDDQLARRGTVFTDVPPMTAEQLIMLGLLGHIDDHMGSIRKTIGM
;
A
#
# COMPACT_ATOMS: atom_id res chain seq x y z
N ILE A 1 5.77 -8.84 -11.40
CA ILE A 1 4.40 -8.28 -11.46
C ILE A 1 3.52 -9.24 -10.67
N VAL A 2 3.00 -8.84 -9.51
CA VAL A 2 2.04 -9.68 -8.77
C VAL A 2 0.71 -9.60 -9.52
N SER A 3 0.40 -10.65 -10.27
CA SER A 3 -0.88 -10.87 -10.93
C SER A 3 -1.84 -11.54 -9.93
N GLY A 4 -2.73 -10.74 -9.33
CA GLY A 4 -3.74 -11.24 -8.39
C GLY A 4 -4.71 -10.18 -7.84
N GLY A 5 -4.63 -8.91 -8.26
CA GLY A 5 -5.61 -7.91 -7.88
C GLY A 5 -6.98 -8.20 -8.51
N PRO A 6 -8.10 -7.87 -7.83
CA PRO A 6 -9.44 -8.08 -8.35
C PRO A 6 -9.58 -7.51 -9.77
N SER A 7 -10.32 -8.23 -10.60
CA SER A 7 -10.64 -7.86 -11.99
C SER A 7 -11.11 -6.41 -12.11
N ARG A 8 -10.80 -5.76 -13.24
CA ARG A 8 -11.32 -4.46 -13.75
C ARG A 8 -12.78 -4.16 -13.35
N GLY A 9 -12.99 -3.78 -12.11
CA GLY A 9 -14.29 -3.63 -11.46
C GLY A 9 -14.21 -2.47 -10.47
N ILE A 10 -15.37 -2.10 -9.93
CA ILE A 10 -15.51 -1.07 -8.90
C ILE A 10 -14.60 -1.47 -7.73
N PHE A 11 -13.52 -0.72 -7.50
CA PHE A 11 -12.67 -0.84 -6.32
C PHE A 11 -12.80 0.47 -5.55
N THR A 12 -13.40 0.44 -4.36
CA THR A 12 -13.61 1.63 -3.53
C THR A 12 -12.75 1.58 -2.28
N ARG A 13 -12.57 2.72 -1.63
CA ARG A 13 -11.88 2.75 -0.32
C ARG A 13 -12.59 1.92 0.74
N ALA A 14 -13.93 1.87 0.74
CA ALA A 14 -14.69 1.01 1.65
C ALA A 14 -14.39 -0.48 1.44
N MET A 15 -14.15 -0.91 0.19
CA MET A 15 -13.72 -2.28 -0.08
C MET A 15 -12.31 -2.54 0.43
N LEU A 16 -11.39 -1.57 0.31
CA LEU A 16 -10.06 -1.68 0.91
C LEU A 16 -10.13 -1.77 2.43
N ASP A 17 -11.00 -0.98 3.08
CA ASP A 17 -11.20 -1.03 4.53
C ASP A 17 -11.71 -2.41 4.98
N GLU A 18 -12.65 -3.00 4.25
CA GLU A 18 -13.14 -4.36 4.51
C GLU A 18 -12.04 -5.41 4.33
N MET A 19 -11.26 -5.32 3.25
CA MET A 19 -10.10 -6.20 3.03
C MET A 19 -9.07 -6.08 4.15
N ASN A 20 -8.82 -4.86 4.63
CA ASN A 20 -7.91 -4.61 5.75
C ASN A 20 -8.46 -5.20 7.07
N ALA A 21 -9.75 -5.08 7.33
CA ALA A 21 -10.40 -5.68 8.51
C ALA A 21 -10.33 -7.22 8.49
N GLN A 22 -10.54 -7.81 7.31
CA GLN A 22 -10.35 -9.25 7.10
C GLN A 22 -8.90 -9.66 7.35
N HIS A 23 -7.93 -9.00 6.71
CA HIS A 23 -6.50 -9.28 6.90
C HIS A 23 -6.07 -9.14 8.37
N ALA A 24 -6.60 -8.14 9.09
CA ALA A 24 -6.32 -7.95 10.52
C ALA A 24 -6.80 -9.14 11.36
N THR A 25 -7.94 -9.72 11.00
CA THR A 25 -8.49 -10.92 11.65
C THR A 25 -7.66 -12.16 11.30
N GLU A 26 -7.36 -12.36 10.02
CA GLU A 26 -6.59 -13.52 9.53
C GLU A 26 -5.15 -13.55 10.07
N HIS A 27 -4.57 -12.39 10.34
CA HIS A 27 -3.19 -12.24 10.80
C HIS A 27 -3.07 -11.73 12.24
N ALA A 28 -4.14 -11.81 13.04
CA ALA A 28 -4.14 -11.37 14.43
C ALA A 28 -3.06 -12.04 15.30
N GLY A 29 -2.64 -13.26 14.92
CA GLY A 29 -1.60 -14.03 15.61
C GLY A 29 -0.19 -13.92 15.01
N CYS A 30 0.05 -13.06 14.02
CA CYS A 30 1.38 -12.95 13.41
C CYS A 30 2.44 -12.53 14.43
N THR A 31 3.62 -13.13 14.31
CA THR A 31 4.78 -12.77 15.12
C THR A 31 5.46 -11.55 14.54
N ARG A 32 6.19 -10.81 15.38
CA ARG A 32 7.05 -9.71 14.93
C ARG A 32 8.05 -10.17 13.85
N ALA A 33 8.59 -11.39 13.97
CA ALA A 33 9.54 -11.93 13.02
C ALA A 33 8.92 -12.13 11.63
N GLU A 34 7.71 -12.69 11.57
CA GLU A 34 6.96 -12.85 10.32
C GLU A 34 6.62 -11.51 9.67
N THR A 35 6.14 -10.55 10.47
CA THR A 35 5.82 -9.20 9.99
C THR A 35 7.06 -8.50 9.40
N LEU A 36 8.21 -8.59 10.08
CA LEU A 36 9.45 -7.99 9.59
C LEU A 36 9.98 -8.67 8.33
N ALA A 37 9.91 -10.00 8.25
CA ALA A 37 10.32 -10.74 7.05
C ALA A 37 9.44 -10.36 5.85
N LEU A 38 8.13 -10.25 6.04
CA LEU A 38 7.20 -9.81 5.01
C LEU A 38 7.47 -8.36 4.58
N PHE A 39 7.69 -7.47 5.55
CA PHE A 39 7.99 -6.07 5.28
C PHE A 39 9.29 -5.91 4.48
N GLN A 40 10.37 -6.59 4.86
CA GLN A 40 11.65 -6.52 4.15
C GLN A 40 11.53 -7.00 2.69
N LYS A 41 10.81 -8.10 2.47
CA LYS A 41 10.52 -8.61 1.12
C LYS A 41 9.69 -7.60 0.31
N GLY A 42 8.66 -7.03 0.92
CA GLY A 42 7.78 -6.04 0.30
C GLY A 42 8.53 -4.76 -0.06
N ALA A 43 9.32 -4.23 0.87
CA ALA A 43 10.12 -3.02 0.68
C ALA A 43 11.15 -3.17 -0.44
N ALA A 44 11.86 -4.29 -0.51
CA ALA A 44 12.79 -4.58 -1.61
C ALA A 44 12.08 -4.63 -2.96
N THR A 45 10.90 -5.26 -3.01
CA THR A 45 10.10 -5.35 -4.25
C THR A 45 9.57 -3.98 -4.68
N ALA A 46 9.00 -3.21 -3.74
CA ALA A 46 8.45 -1.89 -4.02
C ALA A 46 9.54 -0.91 -4.47
N SER A 47 10.69 -0.92 -3.80
CA SER A 47 11.84 -0.08 -4.16
C SER A 47 12.33 -0.39 -5.57
N ALA A 48 12.48 -1.67 -5.93
CA ALA A 48 12.89 -2.06 -7.28
C ALA A 48 11.89 -1.61 -8.37
N VAL A 49 10.59 -1.66 -8.08
CA VAL A 49 9.55 -1.16 -9.00
C VAL A 49 9.65 0.35 -9.16
N VAL A 50 9.70 1.10 -8.07
CA VAL A 50 9.78 2.57 -8.12
C VAL A 50 11.04 3.03 -8.85
N TRP A 51 12.17 2.37 -8.60
CA TRP A 51 13.44 2.67 -9.28
C TRP A 51 13.40 2.42 -10.78
N GLY A 52 12.54 1.50 -11.24
CA GLY A 52 12.39 1.16 -12.65
C GLY A 52 11.45 2.08 -13.43
N LEU A 53 10.82 3.07 -12.80
CA LEU A 53 9.89 3.98 -13.46
C LEU A 53 10.60 5.22 -14.02
N HIS A 54 10.29 5.56 -15.26
CA HIS A 54 10.69 6.81 -15.89
C HIS A 54 9.68 7.94 -15.65
N ASP A 55 10.09 9.19 -15.83
CA ASP A 55 9.24 10.38 -15.61
C ASP A 55 7.92 10.34 -16.40
N ASP A 56 7.95 9.85 -17.64
CA ASP A 56 6.74 9.71 -18.46
C ASP A 56 5.78 8.67 -17.88
N GLN A 57 6.29 7.62 -17.24
CA GLN A 57 5.50 6.60 -16.56
C GLN A 57 4.97 7.12 -15.22
N LEU A 58 5.78 7.88 -14.47
CA LEU A 58 5.38 8.55 -13.23
C LEU A 58 4.23 9.53 -13.46
N ALA A 59 4.23 10.23 -14.60
CA ALA A 59 3.19 11.18 -14.99
C ALA A 59 1.88 10.53 -15.47
N ARG A 60 1.84 9.21 -15.72
CA ARG A 60 0.62 8.54 -16.21
C ARG A 60 -0.46 8.57 -15.15
N ARG A 61 -1.68 8.94 -15.58
CA ARG A 61 -2.87 8.99 -14.73
C ARG A 61 -3.72 7.73 -14.87
N GLY A 62 -4.27 7.26 -13.76
CA GLY A 62 -5.18 6.12 -13.73
C GLY A 62 -6.12 6.16 -12.54
N THR A 63 -7.22 5.41 -12.65
CA THR A 63 -8.15 5.21 -11.54
C THR A 63 -7.66 4.05 -10.69
N VAL A 64 -7.36 4.32 -9.42
CA VAL A 64 -7.09 3.30 -8.41
C VAL A 64 -8.39 2.97 -7.69
N PHE A 65 -8.98 3.97 -7.02
CA PHE A 65 -10.31 3.84 -6.43
C PHE A 65 -11.35 4.55 -7.29
N THR A 66 -12.53 3.95 -7.46
CA THR A 66 -13.61 4.50 -8.28
C THR A 66 -14.41 5.59 -7.56
N ASP A 67 -14.24 5.75 -6.25
CA ASP A 67 -14.92 6.76 -5.42
C ASP A 67 -14.07 8.03 -5.20
N VAL A 68 -12.92 8.15 -5.86
CA VAL A 68 -12.04 9.34 -5.82
C VAL A 68 -11.51 9.68 -7.22
N PRO A 69 -11.03 10.91 -7.46
CA PRO A 69 -10.44 11.27 -8.74
C PRO A 69 -9.22 10.39 -9.13
N PRO A 70 -9.00 10.15 -10.43
CA PRO A 70 -7.78 9.50 -10.91
C PRO A 70 -6.52 10.26 -10.47
N MET A 71 -5.44 9.53 -10.18
CA MET A 71 -4.15 10.08 -9.75
C MET A 71 -3.02 9.64 -10.66
N THR A 72 -1.90 10.37 -10.64
CA THR A 72 -0.68 9.92 -11.32
C THR A 72 -0.04 8.74 -10.57
N ALA A 73 0.82 7.98 -11.25
CA ALA A 73 1.64 6.96 -10.59
C ALA A 73 2.52 7.58 -9.49
N GLU A 74 3.09 8.76 -9.73
CA GLU A 74 3.83 9.53 -8.71
C GLU A 74 2.97 9.85 -7.48
N GLN A 75 1.75 10.36 -7.68
CA GLN A 75 0.84 10.68 -6.57
C GLN A 75 0.50 9.43 -5.75
N LEU A 76 0.28 8.29 -6.41
CA LEU A 76 0.05 7.03 -5.72
C LEU A 76 1.28 6.59 -4.90
N ILE A 77 2.50 6.75 -5.43
CA ILE A 77 3.73 6.42 -4.71
C ILE A 77 3.90 7.34 -3.49
N MET A 78 3.76 8.66 -3.68
CA MET A 78 3.96 9.63 -2.61
C MET A 78 2.94 9.45 -1.47
N LEU A 79 1.66 9.24 -1.79
CA LEU A 79 0.60 9.16 -0.78
C LEU A 79 0.40 7.73 -0.26
N GLY A 80 0.28 6.76 -1.18
CA GLY A 80 -0.11 5.39 -0.85
C GLY A 80 1.05 4.48 -0.43
N LEU A 81 2.29 4.79 -0.85
CA LEU A 81 3.47 4.02 -0.45
C LEU A 81 4.29 4.76 0.61
N LEU A 82 4.74 5.99 0.34
CA LEU A 82 5.67 6.68 1.23
C LEU A 82 4.95 7.32 2.43
N GLY A 83 3.97 8.20 2.19
CA GLY A 83 3.24 8.89 3.26
C GLY A 83 2.52 7.93 4.21
N HIS A 84 1.94 6.86 3.67
CA HIS A 84 1.26 5.86 4.49
C HIS A 84 2.19 5.10 5.46
N ILE A 85 3.47 4.90 5.11
CA ILE A 85 4.45 4.32 6.04
C ILE A 85 4.69 5.27 7.22
N ASP A 86 4.78 6.57 6.98
CA ASP A 86 4.95 7.57 8.04
C ASP A 86 3.73 7.59 8.98
N ASP A 87 2.51 7.47 8.45
CA ASP A 87 1.28 7.38 9.24
C ASP A 87 1.26 6.14 10.15
N HIS A 88 1.68 4.99 9.61
CA HIS A 88 1.83 3.76 10.40
C HIS A 88 2.88 3.89 11.49
N MET A 89 4.06 4.43 11.16
CA MET A 89 5.13 4.65 12.13
C MET A 89 4.70 5.64 13.22
N GLY A 90 3.98 6.68 12.86
CA GLY A 90 3.37 7.62 13.80
C GLY A 90 2.37 6.94 14.73
N SER A 91 1.50 6.09 14.19
CA SER A 91 0.53 5.31 14.99
C SER A 91 1.22 4.35 15.96
N ILE A 92 2.24 3.61 15.49
CA ILE A 92 3.00 2.67 16.33
C ILE A 92 3.69 3.41 17.48
N ARG A 93 4.38 4.53 17.20
CA ARG A 93 5.05 5.35 18.22
C ARG A 93 4.07 5.82 19.29
N LYS A 94 2.92 6.37 18.88
CA LYS A 94 1.85 6.78 19.80
C LYS A 94 1.37 5.61 20.68
N THR A 95 1.17 4.43 20.11
CA THR A 95 0.73 3.24 20.86
C THR A 95 1.74 2.82 21.93
N ILE A 96 3.04 3.00 21.70
CA ILE A 96 4.10 2.65 22.66
C ILE A 96 4.57 3.84 23.52
N GLY A 97 3.94 5.00 23.41
CA GLY A 97 4.27 6.20 24.20
C GLY A 97 5.55 6.93 23.78
N MET A 98 5.94 6.83 22.51
CA MET A 98 7.06 7.56 21.90
C MET A 98 6.61 8.74 21.04
#